data_AF-A0A3D9FHI9-F1
#
_entry.id   AF-A0A3D9FHI9-F1
#
_cell.length_a   1.000
_cell.length_b   1.000
_cell.length_c   1.000
_cell.angle_alpha   90.00
_cell.angle_beta   90.00
_cell.angle_gamma   90.00
#
_symmetry.space_group_name_H-M   'P 1'
#
loop_
_entity.id
_entity.type
_entity.pdbx_description
1 polymer ?
#
loop_
_entity_poly.entity_id
_entity_poly.type
_entity_poly.pdbx_seq_one_letter_code
_entity_poly.pdbx_strand_id
1 'polypeptide(L)'
;MKKPLLVLSLSVVVAAAPLHAMTEESNASADDVAAEEAVEEDPSQRVRCRNQRVTGSNARRIRVCMTIAEWSELARNGNRDARRVLDDAQRDSTQRN
;
A
#
# COMPACT_ATOMS: atom_id res chain seq x y z
N MET A 1 -31.69 -35.99 18.72
CA MET A 1 -31.40 -34.84 19.61
C MET A 1 -31.20 -33.62 18.73
N LYS A 2 -32.04 -32.58 18.93
CA LYS A 2 -32.17 -31.40 18.07
C LYS A 2 -31.23 -30.32 18.62
N LYS A 3 -30.34 -29.74 17.79
CA LYS A 3 -29.58 -28.54 18.14
C LYS A 3 -29.86 -27.45 17.10
N PRO A 4 -30.29 -26.25 17.52
CA PRO A 4 -30.82 -25.23 16.62
C PRO A 4 -29.71 -24.41 15.96
N LEU A 5 -29.93 -24.09 14.68
CA LEU A 5 -29.23 -23.07 13.91
C LEU A 5 -29.43 -21.70 14.57
N LEU A 6 -28.33 -21.07 14.98
CA LEU A 6 -28.30 -19.69 15.45
C LEU A 6 -27.91 -18.79 14.27
N VAL A 7 -28.91 -18.14 13.68
CA VAL A 7 -28.75 -17.08 12.67
C VAL A 7 -28.50 -15.78 13.42
N LEU A 8 -27.29 -15.21 13.29
CA LEU A 8 -26.97 -13.87 13.79
C LEU A 8 -27.11 -12.88 12.64
N SER A 9 -28.23 -12.16 12.63
CA SER A 9 -28.51 -11.04 11.72
C SER A 9 -27.67 -9.82 12.11
N LEU A 10 -26.86 -9.32 11.18
CA LEU A 10 -26.06 -8.11 11.34
C LEU A 10 -26.85 -6.90 10.79
N SER A 11 -27.41 -6.10 11.69
CA SER A 11 -28.04 -4.82 11.33
C SER A 11 -26.98 -3.78 10.95
N VAL A 12 -27.10 -3.21 9.76
CA VAL A 12 -26.28 -2.10 9.26
C VAL A 12 -26.92 -0.78 9.68
N VAL A 13 -26.13 0.12 10.30
CA VAL A 13 -26.48 1.54 10.46
C VAL A 13 -25.48 2.37 9.67
N VAL A 14 -25.97 3.08 8.66
CA VAL A 14 -25.20 4.05 7.86
C VAL A 14 -25.24 5.41 8.56
N ALA A 15 -24.08 5.97 8.89
CA ALA A 15 -23.94 7.37 9.31
C ALA A 15 -23.38 8.21 8.15
N ALA A 16 -24.07 9.29 7.80
CA ALA A 16 -23.64 10.29 6.81
C ALA A 16 -22.56 11.23 7.41
N ALA A 17 -21.60 11.67 6.60
CA ALA A 17 -20.58 12.66 6.99
C ALA A 17 -20.76 13.99 6.22
N PRO A 18 -20.39 15.15 6.82
CA PRO A 18 -20.57 16.47 6.24
C PRO A 18 -19.43 16.86 5.29
N LEU A 19 -19.83 17.56 4.23
CA LEU A 19 -19.01 18.21 3.21
C LEU A 19 -18.16 19.33 3.83
N HIS A 20 -16.83 19.17 3.84
CA HIS A 20 -15.90 20.27 4.11
C HIS A 20 -15.19 20.64 2.81
N ALA A 21 -15.66 21.71 2.19
CA ALA A 21 -14.92 22.49 1.21
C ALA A 21 -14.03 23.46 1.98
N MET A 22 -12.71 23.27 1.92
CA MET A 22 -11.73 24.28 2.29
C MET A 22 -10.72 24.36 1.14
N THR A 23 -10.89 25.41 0.34
CA THR A 23 -9.90 25.90 -0.61
C THR A 23 -8.77 26.56 0.18
N GLU A 24 -7.57 26.00 0.12
CA GLU A 24 -6.36 26.57 0.70
C GLU A 24 -5.85 27.73 -0.18
N GLU A 25 -5.77 28.89 0.43
CA GLU A 25 -5.15 30.09 -0.10
C GLU A 25 -3.62 29.91 -0.05
N SER A 26 -3.02 29.88 -1.24
CA SER A 26 -1.58 29.79 -1.46
C SER A 26 -0.97 31.19 -1.36
N ASN A 27 0.05 31.36 -0.50
CA ASN A 27 1.05 32.42 -0.58
C ASN A 27 2.29 31.95 0.20
N ALA A 28 3.33 31.43 -0.46
CA ALA A 28 4.55 32.15 -0.87
C ALA A 28 5.32 32.71 0.36
N SER A 29 6.62 32.53 0.57
CA SER A 29 7.73 31.96 -0.19
C SER A 29 8.81 31.60 0.84
N ALA A 30 9.51 30.48 0.64
CA ALA A 30 10.78 30.21 1.31
C ALA A 30 11.84 30.05 0.21
N ASP A 31 12.45 31.17 -0.14
CA ASP A 31 13.72 31.20 -0.87
C ASP A 31 14.82 31.23 0.20
N ASP A 32 15.21 30.04 0.65
CA ASP A 32 16.44 29.83 1.44
C ASP A 32 17.33 28.92 0.58
N VAL A 33 18.07 29.53 -0.34
CA VAL A 33 19.12 28.85 -1.08
C VAL A 33 20.34 28.78 -0.17
N ALA A 34 20.29 27.83 0.78
CA ALA A 34 21.48 27.30 1.41
C ALA A 34 22.24 26.51 0.35
N ALA A 35 23.42 26.99 -0.02
CA ALA A 35 24.36 26.25 -0.85
C ALA A 35 24.82 25.01 -0.08
N GLU A 36 24.18 23.87 -0.33
CA GLU A 36 24.62 22.56 0.14
C GLU A 36 25.83 22.12 -0.69
N GLU A 37 26.94 21.81 0.00
CA GLU A 37 28.08 21.12 -0.61
C GLU A 37 27.56 19.87 -1.32
N ALA A 38 28.04 19.61 -2.54
CA ALA A 38 27.67 18.44 -3.33
C ALA A 38 28.21 17.16 -2.66
N VAL A 39 27.54 16.72 -1.60
CA VAL A 39 27.58 15.35 -1.11
C VAL A 39 27.07 14.49 -2.25
N GLU A 40 27.84 13.47 -2.65
CA GLU A 40 27.38 12.51 -3.65
C GLU A 40 26.11 11.83 -3.10
N GLU A 41 24.96 12.30 -3.59
CA GLU A 41 23.65 11.90 -3.11
C GLU A 41 23.45 10.42 -3.46
N ASP A 42 23.34 9.55 -2.44
CA ASP A 42 23.06 8.13 -2.67
C ASP A 42 21.76 8.00 -3.48
N PRO A 43 21.82 7.49 -4.72
CA PRO A 43 20.64 7.39 -5.57
C PRO A 43 19.56 6.50 -4.97
N SER A 44 19.89 5.64 -3.99
CA SER A 44 18.94 4.80 -3.28
C SER A 44 17.97 5.58 -2.39
N GLN A 45 18.39 6.75 -1.89
CA GLN A 45 17.59 7.62 -1.01
C GLN A 45 16.60 8.50 -1.77
N ARG A 46 16.75 8.60 -3.10
CA ARG A 46 15.86 9.39 -3.94
C ARG A 46 14.41 8.89 -3.83
N VAL A 47 13.48 9.80 -3.55
CA VAL A 47 12.06 9.48 -3.44
C VAL A 47 11.44 9.31 -4.83
N ARG A 48 10.70 8.22 -5.03
CA ARG A 48 9.91 7.94 -6.23
C ARG A 48 8.46 7.69 -5.88
N CYS A 49 7.57 8.50 -6.44
CA CYS A 49 6.13 8.28 -6.32
C CYS A 49 5.60 7.33 -7.41
N ARG A 50 4.70 6.42 -7.04
CA ARG A 50 4.02 5.48 -7.96
C ARG A 50 2.52 5.46 -7.66
N ASN A 51 1.69 5.35 -8.71
CA ASN A 51 0.25 5.16 -8.55
C ASN A 51 -0.07 3.66 -8.44
N GLN A 52 -0.56 3.23 -7.28
CA GLN A 52 -0.92 1.84 -7.01
C GLN A 52 -2.44 1.63 -7.13
N ARG A 53 -2.85 0.44 -7.59
CA ARG A 53 -4.26 0.01 -7.58
C ARG A 53 -4.64 -0.40 -6.17
N VAL A 54 -5.84 0.00 -5.73
CA VAL A 54 -6.36 -0.42 -4.42
C VAL A 54 -6.93 -1.82 -4.53
N THR A 55 -6.60 -2.69 -3.59
CA THR A 55 -7.17 -4.04 -3.51
C THR A 55 -8.70 -3.96 -3.42
N GLY A 56 -9.40 -4.72 -4.26
CA GLY A 56 -10.87 -4.70 -4.32
C GLY A 56 -11.47 -3.56 -5.14
N SER A 57 -10.67 -2.72 -5.81
CA SER A 57 -11.20 -1.69 -6.72
C SER A 57 -10.28 -1.45 -7.93
N ASN A 58 -10.81 -1.67 -9.13
CA ASN A 58 -10.07 -1.42 -10.38
C ASN A 58 -9.98 0.07 -10.74
N ALA A 59 -10.98 0.85 -10.32
CA ALA A 59 -11.07 2.28 -10.62
C ALA A 59 -10.24 3.14 -9.66
N ARG A 60 -10.16 2.75 -8.37
CA ARG A 60 -9.45 3.55 -7.36
C ARG A 60 -7.93 3.37 -7.48
N ARG A 61 -7.22 4.50 -7.49
CA ARG A 61 -5.76 4.59 -7.50
C ARG A 61 -5.31 5.44 -6.32
N ILE A 62 -4.24 5.03 -5.66
CA ILE A 62 -3.56 5.81 -4.61
C ILE A 62 -2.14 6.13 -5.05
N ARG A 63 -1.65 7.32 -4.73
CA ARG A 63 -0.24 7.69 -4.95
C ARG A 63 0.55 7.32 -3.70
N VAL A 64 1.61 6.55 -3.86
CA VAL A 64 2.51 6.16 -2.77
C VAL A 64 3.92 6.61 -3.14
N CYS A 65 4.58 7.32 -2.24
CA CYS A 65 5.93 7.83 -2.41
C CYS A 65 6.84 7.15 -1.39
N MET A 66 7.93 6.56 -1.88
CA MET A 66 8.93 5.83 -1.09
C MET A 66 10.30 6.04 -1.74
N THR A 67 11.38 5.77 -1.02
CA THR A 67 12.74 5.81 -1.58
C THR A 67 12.93 4.68 -2.61
N ILE A 68 13.92 4.82 -3.49
CA ILE A 68 14.26 3.75 -4.44
C ILE A 68 14.69 2.48 -3.70
N ALA A 69 15.41 2.62 -2.59
CA ALA A 69 15.80 1.51 -1.72
C ALA A 69 14.58 0.72 -1.24
N GLU A 70 13.60 1.41 -0.66
CA GLU A 70 12.37 0.83 -0.13
C GLU A 70 11.55 0.14 -1.22
N TRP A 71 11.42 0.75 -2.40
CA TRP A 71 10.74 0.11 -3.53
C TRP A 71 11.42 -1.20 -3.95
N SER A 72 12.75 -1.22 -3.93
CA SER A 72 13.51 -2.41 -4.29
C SER A 72 13.35 -3.51 -3.24
N GLU A 73 13.29 -3.15 -1.96
CA GLU A 73 13.06 -4.09 -0.87
C GLU A 73 11.64 -4.69 -0.94
N LEU A 74 10.62 -3.86 -1.17
CA LEU A 74 9.26 -4.31 -1.34
C LEU A 74 9.14 -5.33 -2.50
N ALA A 75 9.82 -5.08 -3.62
CA ALA A 75 9.85 -5.99 -4.75
C ALA A 75 10.56 -7.32 -4.43
N ARG A 76 11.69 -7.26 -3.69
CA ARG A 76 12.42 -8.46 -3.24
C ARG A 76 11.57 -9.30 -2.30
N ASN A 77 10.90 -8.67 -1.34
CA ASN A 77 10.04 -9.37 -0.38
C ASN A 77 8.83 -10.01 -1.08
N GLY A 78 8.16 -9.28 -1.97
CA GLY A 78 7.04 -9.83 -2.76
C GLY A 78 7.43 -11.05 -3.60
N ASN A 79 8.61 -11.04 -4.24
CA ASN A 79 9.10 -12.21 -5.00
C ASN A 79 9.41 -13.39 -4.08
N ARG A 80 10.06 -13.15 -2.93
CA ARG A 80 10.32 -14.19 -1.93
C ARG A 80 9.03 -14.84 -1.45
N ASP A 81 8.00 -14.03 -1.20
CA ASP A 81 6.71 -14.51 -0.73
C ASP A 81 5.96 -15.30 -1.79
N ALA A 82 5.96 -14.83 -3.03
CA ALA A 82 5.38 -15.56 -4.16
C ALA A 82 6.04 -16.93 -4.35
N ARG A 83 7.37 -17.01 -4.27
CA ARG A 83 8.10 -18.28 -4.36
C ARG A 83 7.72 -19.25 -3.25
N ARG A 84 7.63 -18.77 -2.01
CA ARG A 84 7.23 -19.60 -0.87
C ARG A 84 5.86 -20.24 -1.09
N VAL A 85 4.89 -19.47 -1.57
CA VAL A 85 3.54 -19.99 -1.86
C VAL A 85 3.59 -21.09 -2.92
N LEU A 86 4.41 -20.93 -3.96
CA LEU A 86 4.56 -21.95 -5.01
C LEU A 86 5.27 -23.20 -4.51
N ASP A 87 6.36 -23.03 -3.75
CA ASP A 87 7.12 -24.12 -3.16
C ASP A 87 6.24 -24.95 -2.21
N ASP A 88 5.42 -24.29 -1.39
CA ASP A 88 4.49 -24.96 -0.48
C ASP A 88 3.38 -25.71 -1.23
N ALA A 89 2.85 -25.13 -2.31
CA ALA A 89 1.90 -25.80 -3.19
C ALA A 89 2.48 -27.05 -3.87
N GLN A 90 3.76 -27.01 -4.27
CA GLN A 90 4.45 -28.15 -4.88
C GLN A 90 4.73 -29.27 -3.86
N ARG A 91 5.04 -28.91 -2.61
CA ARG A 91 5.20 -29.89 -1.53
C ARG A 91 3.90 -30.62 -1.24
N ASP A 92 2.78 -29.90 -1.13
CA ASP A 92 1.46 -30.51 -0.91
C ASP A 92 1.06 -31.45 -2.06
N SER A 93 1.30 -31.05 -3.32
CA SER A 93 0.97 -31.89 -4.48
C SER A 93 1.81 -33.17 -4.53
N THR A 94 3.06 -33.12 -4.09
CA THR A 94 3.93 -34.31 -4.03
C THR A 94 3.53 -35.24 -2.89
N GLN A 95 3.04 -34.71 -1.76
CA GLN A 95 2.63 -35.52 -0.60
C GLN A 95 1.28 -36.23 -0.79
N ARG A 96 0.44 -35.78 -1.73
CA ARG A 96 -0.86 -36.41 -2.04
C ARG A 96 -0.77 -37.60 -3.01
N ASN A 97 0.38 -37.80 -3.66
CA ASN A 97 0.65 -38.94 -4.55
C ASN A 97 1.43 -40.03 -3.80
#